data_AF-A0A924NMR4-F1
#
_entry.id   AF-A0A924NMR4-F1
#
_cell.length_a   1.000
_cell.length_b   1.000
_cell.length_c   1.000
_cell.angle_alpha   90.00
_cell.angle_beta   90.00
_cell.angle_gamma   90.00
#
_symmetry.space_group_name_H-M   'P 1'
#
loop_
_entity.id
_entity.type
_entity.pdbx_description
1 polymer ?
#
loop_
_entity_poly.entity_id
_entity_poly.type
_entity_poly.pdbx_seq_one_letter_code
_entity_poly.pdbx_strand_id
1 'polypeptide(L)' 'MRTTITIDDALFASAAALLPQPAKPSEVVAHALKAMLQADAIRHLIDMGGKAPHMQDIPRRRPEEFVTK' A
#
# COMPACT_ATOMS: atom_id res chain seq x y z
N MET A 1 8.38 -13.61 -11.49
CA MET A 1 8.52 -14.85 -10.70
C MET A 1 7.25 -15.66 -10.88
N ARG A 2 7.32 -16.97 -11.13
CA ARG A 2 6.13 -17.82 -11.27
C ARG A 2 5.90 -18.54 -9.95
N THR A 3 4.76 -18.26 -9.32
CA THR A 3 4.38 -18.84 -8.02
C THR A 3 3.04 -19.54 -8.18
N THR A 4 2.93 -20.76 -7.66
CA THR A 4 1.67 -21.49 -7.59
C THR A 4 1.07 -21.27 -6.21
N ILE A 5 -0.18 -20.82 -6.16
CA ILE A 5 -0.92 -20.54 -4.94
C ILE A 5 -2.29 -21.22 -5.04
N THR A 6 -2.73 -21.82 -3.96
CA THR A 6 -4.06 -22.40 -3.82
C THR A 6 -5.01 -21.33 -3.29
N ILE A 7 -6.10 -21.07 -4.00
CA ILE A 7 -7.12 -20.07 -3.63
C ILE A 7 -8.50 -20.66 -3.89
N ASP A 8 -9.50 -20.17 -3.18
CA ASP A 8 -10.89 -20.56 -3.40
C ASP A 8 -11.43 -19.98 -4.73
N ASP A 9 -12.05 -20.84 -5.55
CA ASP A 9 -12.54 -20.46 -6.88
C ASP A 9 -13.68 -19.44 -6.83
N ALA A 10 -14.56 -19.52 -5.82
CA ALA A 10 -15.66 -18.58 -5.64
C ALA A 10 -15.13 -17.20 -5.21
N LEU A 11 -14.10 -17.17 -4.35
CA LEU A 11 -13.41 -15.95 -3.97
C LEU A 11 -12.71 -15.31 -5.17
N PHE A 12 -12.00 -16.11 -5.98
CA PHE A 12 -11.32 -15.63 -7.18
C PHE A 12 -12.32 -15.07 -8.21
N ALA A 13 -13.43 -15.77 -8.45
CA ALA A 13 -14.48 -15.32 -9.36
C ALA A 13 -15.09 -13.98 -8.90
N SER A 14 -15.33 -13.83 -7.60
CA SER A 14 -15.85 -12.60 -7.02
C SER A 14 -14.90 -11.42 -7.21
N ALA A 15 -13.60 -11.64 -6.99
CA ALA A 15 -12.58 -10.62 -7.20
C ALA A 15 -12.42 -10.26 -8.69
N ALA A 16 -12.47 -11.26 -9.58
CA ALA A 16 -12.36 -11.06 -11.02
C ALA A 16 -13.57 -10.30 -11.60
N ALA A 17 -14.78 -10.48 -11.04
CA ALA A 17 -15.98 -9.77 -11.47
C ALA A 17 -15.92 -8.25 -11.21
N LEU A 18 -15.13 -7.82 -10.22
CA LEU A 18 -14.96 -6.40 -9.87
C LEU A 18 -13.90 -5.70 -10.73
N LEU A 19 -13.11 -6.45 -11.50
CA LEU A 19 -12.03 -5.92 -12.32
C LEU A 19 -12.48 -5.76 -13.78
N PRO A 20 -11.99 -4.74 -14.51
CA PRO A 20 -12.28 -4.60 -15.93
C PRO A 20 -11.74 -5.82 -16.71
N GLN A 21 -12.60 -6.43 -17.52
CA GLN A 21 -12.23 -7.60 -18.32
C GLN A 21 -11.37 -7.21 -19.54
N PRO A 22 -10.45 -8.08 -20.01
CA PRO A 22 -10.05 -9.37 -19.43
C PRO A 22 -8.78 -9.27 -18.57
N ALA A 23 -8.90 -9.49 -17.25
CA ALA A 23 -7.78 -9.54 -16.33
C ALA A 23 -7.21 -10.96 -16.22
N LYS A 24 -5.88 -11.11 -16.30
CA LYS A 24 -5.21 -12.41 -16.09
C LYS A 24 -5.29 -12.80 -14.61
N PRO A 25 -5.26 -14.10 -14.24
CA PRO A 25 -5.26 -14.51 -12.83
C PRO A 25 -4.15 -13.88 -11.98
N SER A 26 -2.97 -13.69 -12.57
CA SER A 26 -1.86 -12.99 -11.92
C SER A 26 -2.15 -11.52 -11.62
N GLU A 27 -2.94 -10.85 -12.46
CA GLU A 27 -3.31 -9.44 -12.28
C GLU A 27 -4.34 -9.29 -11.16
N VAL A 28 -5.31 -10.21 -11.08
CA VAL A 28 -6.29 -10.27 -9.98
C VAL A 28 -5.56 -10.42 -8.64
N VAL A 29 -4.63 -11.36 -8.55
CA VAL A 29 -3.84 -11.59 -7.32
C VAL A 29 -2.96 -10.38 -6.99
N ALA A 30 -2.27 -9.81 -7.97
CA ALA A 30 -1.45 -8.62 -7.75
C ALA A 30 -2.28 -7.42 -7.29
N HIS A 31 -3.50 -7.27 -7.81
CA HIS A 31 -4.43 -6.22 -7.41
C HIS A 31 -4.91 -6.44 -5.97
N ALA A 32 -5.29 -7.67 -5.61
CA ALA A 32 -5.69 -8.02 -4.25
C ALA A 32 -4.58 -7.71 -3.22
N LEU A 33 -3.33 -8.07 -3.52
CA LEU A 33 -2.19 -7.76 -2.66
C LEU A 33 -1.95 -6.26 -2.51
N LYS A 34 -2.06 -5.49 -3.59
CA LYS A 34 -1.95 -4.02 -3.53
C LYS A 34 -3.06 -3.41 -2.68
N ALA A 35 -4.30 -3.85 -2.86
CA ALA A 35 -5.44 -3.37 -2.09
C ALA A 35 -5.28 -3.68 -0.59
N MET A 36 -4.80 -4.88 -0.26
CA MET A 36 -4.52 -5.27 1.13
C MET A 36 -3.45 -4.37 1.75
N LEU A 37 -2.33 -4.16 1.05
CA LEU A 37 -1.25 -3.29 1.52
C LEU A 37 -1.75 -1.85 1.75
N GLN A 38 -2.58 -1.33 0.84
CA GLN A 38 -3.17 0.00 0.99
C GLN A 38 -4.06 0.08 2.23
N ALA A 39 -4.91 -0.92 2.48
CA ALA A 39 -5.77 -0.96 3.66
C ALA A 39 -4.95 -0.98 4.97
N ASP A 40 -3.88 -1.76 5.03
CA ASP A 40 -2.99 -1.82 6.20
C ASP A 40 -2.20 -0.53 6.39
N ALA A 41 -1.70 0.06 5.30
CA ALA A 41 -1.00 1.34 5.34
C ALA A 41 -1.90 2.46 5.87
N ILE A 42 -3.18 2.49 5.46
CA ILE A 42 -4.17 3.44 5.98
C ILE A 42 -4.36 3.26 7.48
N ARG A 43 -4.53 2.02 7.97
CA ARG A 43 -4.67 1.74 9.41
C ARG A 43 -3.45 2.22 10.18
N HIS A 44 -2.26 1.98 9.66
CA HIS A 44 -1.02 2.44 10.27
C HIS A 44 -0.92 3.98 10.29
N LEU A 45 -1.31 4.66 9.21
CA LEU A 45 -1.34 6.13 9.15
C LEU A 45 -2.33 6.73 10.16
N ILE A 46 -3.53 6.15 10.28
CA ILE A 46 -4.53 6.57 11.28
C ILE A 46 -3.95 6.43 12.69
N ASP A 47 -3.33 5.29 12.97
CA ASP A 47 -2.70 5.01 14.26
C ASP A 47 -1.51 5.95 14.53
N MET A 48 -0.78 6.41 13.51
CA MET A 48 0.28 7.43 13.67
C MET A 48 -0.26 8.84 13.99
N GLY A 49 -1.52 9.13 13.71
CA GLY A 49 -2.14 10.42 13.98
C GLY A 49 -2.04 10.81 15.45
N GLY A 50 -1.38 11.93 15.75
CA GLY A 50 -1.27 12.45 17.12
C GLY A 50 -0.30 11.71 18.04
N LYS A 51 0.46 10.72 17.54
CA LYS A 51 1.48 10.02 18.34
C LYS A 51 2.69 10.87 18.75
N ALA A 52 2.88 12.04 18.14
CA ALA A 52 3.99 12.93 18.43
C ALA A 52 3.53 14.38 18.68
N PRO A 53 2.78 14.66 19.77
CA PRO A 53 2.22 15.99 20.05
C PRO A 53 3.26 17.05 20.41
N HIS A 54 4.47 16.62 20.79
CA HIS A 54 5.59 17.48 21.17
C HIS A 54 6.74 17.41 20.15
N MET A 55 6.47 16.93 18.92
CA MET A 55 7.47 16.89 17.86
C MET A 55 7.96 18.32 17.57
N GLN A 56 9.28 18.50 17.53
CA GLN A 56 9.87 19.78 17.14
C GLN A 56 9.55 20.06 15.67
N ASP A 57 9.23 21.31 15.36
CA ASP A 57 8.96 21.74 13.99
C ASP A 57 10.19 21.52 13.09
N ILE A 58 9.93 21.04 11.86
CA ILE A 58 10.98 20.94 10.85
C ILE A 58 11.45 22.34 10.41
N PRO A 59 12.76 22.58 10.28
CA PRO A 59 13.28 23.87 9.82
C PRO A 59 12.75 24.22 8.42
N ARG A 60 12.25 25.46 8.25
CA ARG A 60 11.76 25.93 6.93
C ARG A 60 12.87 26.14 5.90
N ARG A 61 14.11 26.34 6.36
CA ARG A 61 15.29 26.48 5.51
C ARG A 61 16.19 25.28 5.71
N ARG A 62 16.75 24.79 4.60
CA ARG A 62 17.80 23.77 4.63
C ARG A 62 18.97 24.32 5.47
N PRO A 63 19.44 23.61 6.51
CA PRO A 63 20.60 24.03 7.29
C PRO A 63 21.82 24.21 6.38
N GLU A 64 22.69 25.17 6.67
CA GLU A 64 23.88 25.47 5.85
C GLU A 64 24.78 24.24 5.65
N GLU A 65 24.75 23.31 6.61
CA GLU A 65 25.44 22.01 6.58
C GLU A 65 25.06 21.13 5.37
N PHE A 66 23.88 21.32 4.78
CA PHE A 66 23.38 20.54 3.64
C PHE A 66 23.49 21.27 2.28
N VAL A 67 24.02 22.50 2.26
CA VAL A 67 24.17 23.31 1.03
C VAL A 67 25.62 23.29 0.50
N THR A 68 26.57 22.94 1.37
CA THR A 68 28.00 22.86 1.01
C THR A 68 28.45 21.40 0.90
N LYS A 69 28.13 20.73 -0.21
CA LYS A 69 28.86 19.53 -0.66
C LYS A 69 28.79 19.38 -2.17
#